data_AF-A0ABD3DXI7-F1
#
_entry.id   AF-A0ABD3DXI7-F1
#
_cell.length_a   1.000
_cell.length_b   1.000
_cell.length_c   1.000
_cell.angle_alpha   90.00
_cell.angle_beta   90.00
_cell.angle_gamma   90.00
#
_symmetry.space_group_name_H-M   'P 1'
#
loop_
_entity.id
_entity.type
_entity.pdbx_description
1 polymer ?
#
loop_
_entity_poly.entity_id
_entity_poly.type
_entity_poly.pdbx_seq_one_letter_code
_entity_poly.pdbx_strand_id
1 'polypeptide(L)' 'MTSSYSVSSSMYVNISDLEPGKSDLGLKVRVIRCYRQPSSYKTDTDGTLEMIVHDKIEDR' A
#
# COMPACT_ATOMS: atom_id res chain seq x y z
N MET A 1 17.94 -16.31 -14.68
CA MET A 1 18.49 -15.78 -13.41
C MET A 1 17.38 -15.02 -12.73
N THR A 2 16.69 -15.63 -11.76
CA THR A 2 15.66 -14.95 -10.97
C THR A 2 16.36 -14.24 -9.81
N SER A 3 16.47 -12.91 -9.88
CA SER A 3 16.99 -12.10 -8.77
C SER A 3 16.01 -12.15 -7.61
N SER A 4 16.40 -12.84 -6.55
CA SER A 4 15.73 -12.81 -5.25
C SER A 4 16.07 -11.50 -4.55
N TYR A 5 15.17 -10.53 -4.58
CA TYR A 5 15.31 -9.32 -3.78
C TYR A 5 15.02 -9.65 -2.32
N SER A 6 16.07 -9.84 -1.52
CA SER A 6 15.96 -9.86 -0.07
C SER A 6 15.82 -8.43 0.43
N VAL A 7 14.58 -7.95 0.51
CA VAL A 7 14.29 -6.66 1.14
C VAL A 7 14.44 -6.82 2.65
N SER A 8 15.41 -6.10 3.23
CA SER A 8 15.63 -6.07 4.68
C SER A 8 14.33 -5.68 5.38
N SER A 9 13.88 -6.52 6.32
CA SER A 9 12.62 -6.31 7.07
C SER A 9 12.61 -5.04 7.94
N SER A 10 13.72 -4.29 7.97
CA SER A 10 13.92 -3.09 8.78
C SER A 10 13.44 -1.78 8.14
N MET A 11 12.81 -1.82 6.96
CA MET A 11 12.52 -0.62 6.16
C MET A 11 11.01 -0.29 6.01
N TYR A 12 10.14 -1.12 6.59
CA TYR A 12 8.68 -0.97 6.51
C TYR A 12 8.13 -0.43 7.83
N VAL A 13 7.20 0.51 7.75
CA VAL A 13 6.49 1.08 8.91
C VAL A 13 5.10 0.46 9.05
N ASN A 14 4.58 0.43 10.28
CA ASN A 14 3.20 0.02 10.52
C ASN A 14 2.23 1.15 10.16
N ILE A 15 1.01 0.80 9.76
CA ILE A 15 -0.08 1.75 9.49
C ILE A 15 -0.40 2.59 10.73
N SER A 16 -0.29 2.02 11.94
CA SER A 16 -0.54 2.73 13.20
C SER A 16 0.41 3.91 13.43
N ASP A 17 1.58 3.88 12.79
CA ASP A 17 2.65 4.86 13.01
C ASP A 17 2.67 5.93 11.91
N LEU A 18 1.69 5.89 10.99
CA LEU A 18 1.54 6.87 9.93
C LEU A 18 1.04 8.21 10.48
N GLU A 19 1.79 9.26 10.17
CA GLU A 19 1.45 10.63 10.51
C GLU A 19 1.25 11.47 9.23
N PRO A 20 0.28 12.40 9.22
CA PRO A 20 0.10 13.31 8.10
C PRO A 20 1.39 14.09 7.79
N GLY A 21 1.71 14.23 6.51
CA GLY A 21 2.87 15.00 6.04
C GLY A 21 4.18 14.22 5.95
N LYS A 22 4.25 12.97 6.40
CA LYS A 22 5.38 12.08 6.09
C LYS A 22 5.23 11.49 4.68
N SER A 23 6.29 11.57 3.88
CA SER A 23 6.38 10.96 2.54
C SER A 23 7.46 9.88 2.49
N ASP A 24 7.51 9.12 1.39
CA ASP A 24 8.59 8.17 1.07
C ASP A 24 8.76 7.01 2.07
N LEU A 25 7.63 6.51 2.58
CA LEU A 25 7.58 5.39 3.53
C LEU A 25 7.28 4.07 2.81
N GLY A 26 7.98 3.01 3.21
CA GLY A 26 7.62 1.64 2.82
C GLY A 26 6.52 1.09 3.72
N LEU A 27 5.46 0.54 3.14
CA LEU A 27 4.43 -0.21 3.86
C LEU A 27 4.43 -1.69 3.44
N LYS A 28 4.27 -2.61 4.40
CA LYS A 28 4.09 -4.04 4.14
C LYS A 28 2.73 -4.48 4.61
N VAL A 29 1.77 -4.55 3.68
CA VAL A 29 0.35 -4.75 4.00
C VAL A 29 -0.27 -5.84 3.14
N ARG A 30 -1.37 -6.42 3.63
CA ARG A 30 -2.24 -7.30 2.85
C ARG A 30 -3.37 -6.47 2.24
N VAL A 31 -3.58 -6.59 0.94
CA VAL A 31 -4.74 -6.00 0.26
C VAL A 31 -5.97 -6.84 0.57
N ILE A 32 -7.00 -6.21 1.14
CA ILE A 32 -8.29 -6.86 1.42
C ILE A 32 -9.26 -6.63 0.28
N ARG A 33 -9.32 -5.39 -0.23
CA ARG A 33 -10.17 -5.01 -1.37
C ARG A 33 -9.46 -3.98 -2.24
N CYS A 34 -9.73 -4.03 -3.53
CA CYS A 34 -9.24 -3.07 -4.52
C CYS A 34 -10.38 -2.74 -5.47
N TYR A 35 -10.67 -1.45 -5.61
CA TYR A 35 -11.73 -0.93 -6.44
C TYR A 35 -11.14 0.02 -7.46
N ARG A 36 -11.59 -0.11 -8.72
CA ARG A 36 -11.34 0.93 -9.70
C ARG A 36 -12.36 2.04 -9.48
N GLN A 37 -11.88 3.24 -9.20
CA GLN A 37 -12.79 4.37 -9.04
C GLN A 37 -13.39 4.75 -10.40
N PRO A 38 -14.68 5.14 -10.44
CA PRO A 38 -15.30 5.61 -11.67
C PRO A 38 -14.56 6.85 -12.19
N SER A 39 -14.38 6.93 -13.51
CA SER A 39 -13.73 8.04 -14.21
C SER A 39 -14.41 9.40 -14.00
N SER A 40 -15.57 9.44 -13.34
CA SER A 40 -16.26 10.67 -12.96
C SER A 40 -15.63 11.41 -11.77
N TYR A 41 -14.71 10.77 -11.03
CA TYR A 41 -14.15 11.36 -9.81
C TYR A 41 -12.87 12.20 -10.02
N LYS A 42 -12.18 12.09 -11.17
CA LYS A 42 -11.04 12.97 -11.52
C LYS A 42 -10.83 13.12 -13.03
N THR A 43 -10.34 14.30 -13.41
CA THR A 43 -10.02 14.80 -14.76
C THR A 43 -8.71 14.26 -15.34
N ASP A 44 -8.11 13.23 -14.75
CA ASP A 44 -6.82 12.72 -15.21
C ASP A 44 -6.96 11.37 -15.92
N THR A 45 -6.15 11.24 -16.96
CA THR A 45 -6.20 10.21 -18.00
C THR A 45 -5.80 8.82 -17.48
N ASP A 46 -5.26 8.76 -16.26
CA ASP A 46 -4.85 7.55 -15.57
C ASP A 46 -5.89 7.16 -14.51
N GLY A 47 -6.49 5.97 -14.68
CA GLY A 47 -7.54 5.50 -13.79
C GLY A 47 -7.10 5.46 -12.33
N THR A 48 -7.95 5.97 -11.43
CA THR A 48 -7.69 5.93 -9.99
C THR A 48 -8.09 4.57 -9.40
N LEU A 49 -7.26 4.04 -8.52
CA LEU A 49 -7.56 2.85 -7.71
C LEU A 49 -7.71 3.25 -6.25
N GLU A 50 -8.69 2.64 -5.57
CA GLU A 50 -8.89 2.74 -4.14
C GLU A 50 -8.70 1.36 -3.51
N MET A 51 -7.92 1.28 -2.44
CA MET A 51 -7.54 0.02 -1.81
C MET A 51 -7.78 0.05 -0.30
N ILE A 52 -8.35 -1.03 0.22
CA ILE A 52 -8.46 -1.27 1.66
C ILE A 52 -7.39 -2.29 2.02
N VAL A 53 -6.52 -1.92 2.94
CA VAL A 53 -5.36 -2.72 3.35
C VAL A 53 -5.40 -3.05 4.83
N HIS A 54 -4.72 -4.14 5.21
CA HIS A 54 -4.58 -4.59 6.60
C HIS A 54 -3.11 -4.88 6.91
N ASP A 55 -2.67 -4.46 8.09
CA ASP A 55 -1.25 -4.42 8.48
C ASP A 55 -0.80 -5.64 9.30
N LYS A 56 -1.73 -6.48 9.80
CA LYS A 56 -1.32 -7.62 10.63
C LYS A 56 -0.89 -8.81 9.79
N ILE A 57 0.34 -9.27 10.07
CA ILE A 57 0.91 -10.54 9.63
C ILE A 57 0.33 -11.71 10.46
N GLU A 58 -0.23 -11.44 11.64
CA GLU A 58 -0.82 -12.46 12.52
C GLU A 58 -2.35 -12.47 12.39
N ASP A 59 -2.84 -13.18 11.38
CA ASP A 59 -4.22 -13.70 11.35
C ASP A 59 -4.12 -15.14 11.84
N ARG A 60 -4.58 -15.38 13.08
CA ARG A 60 -4.70 -16.72 13.66
C ARG A 60 -5.96 -17.40 13.16
#